data_AF-A0A975ZQD7-F1
#
_entry.id   AF-A0A975ZQD7-F1
#
_cell.length_a   1.000
_cell.length_b   1.000
_cell.length_c   1.000
_cell.angle_alpha   90.00
_cell.angle_beta   90.00
_cell.angle_gamma   90.00
#
_symmetry.space_group_name_H-M   'P 1'
#
loop_
_entity.id
_entity.type
_entity.pdbx_description
1 polymer ?
#
loop_
_entity_poly.entity_id
_entity_poly.type
_entity_poly.pdbx_seq_one_letter_code
_entity_poly.pdbx_strand_id
1 'polypeptide(L)'
;MDHPLIDLISARIREAEAQGAFENLPGAGKSLPPCDDPENALLNRLVKESGGAPEFVNLSRELSRLRAELRDTGGRTSSRRCR
;
A
#
# COMPACT_ATOMS: atom_id res chain seq x y z
N MET A 1 28.51 19.78 18.16
CA MET A 1 29.61 18.82 18.02
C MET A 1 29.57 18.34 16.59
N ASP A 2 30.49 18.81 15.77
CA ASP A 2 30.59 18.41 14.37
C ASP A 2 30.81 16.90 14.31
N HIS A 3 29.94 16.22 13.58
CA HIS A 3 29.99 14.78 13.48
C HIS A 3 31.27 14.40 12.71
N PRO A 4 32.07 13.41 13.16
CA PRO A 4 33.36 13.06 12.53
C PRO A 4 33.26 12.58 11.06
N LEU A 5 32.04 12.41 10.55
CA LEU A 5 31.77 11.98 9.17
C LEU A 5 31.28 13.12 8.27
N ILE A 6 31.09 14.32 8.82
CA ILE A 6 30.47 15.43 8.11
C ILE A 6 31.35 15.88 6.93
N ASP A 7 32.67 15.82 7.08
CA ASP A 7 33.62 16.16 6.03
C ASP A 7 33.59 15.16 4.87
N LEU A 8 33.48 13.86 5.17
CA LEU A 8 33.38 12.81 4.16
C LEU A 8 32.05 12.91 3.40
N ILE A 9 30.95 13.15 4.12
CA ILE A 9 29.63 13.36 3.52
C ILE A 9 29.65 14.59 2.61
N SER A 10 30.22 15.69 3.09
CA SER A 10 30.32 16.95 2.32
C SER A 10 31.18 16.80 1.07
N ALA A 11 32.26 16.01 1.13
CA ALA A 11 33.08 15.71 -0.04
C ALA A 11 32.29 14.93 -1.11
N ARG A 12 31.47 13.96 -0.69
CA ARG A 12 30.63 13.16 -1.61
C ARG A 12 29.47 13.95 -2.20
N ILE A 13 28.87 14.86 -1.44
CA ILE A 13 27.84 15.77 -1.96
C ILE A 13 28.45 16.66 -3.06
N ARG A 14 29.60 17.29 -2.80
CA ARG A 14 30.30 18.13 -3.80
C ARG A 14 30.68 17.36 -5.07
N GLU A 15 31.10 16.12 -4.94
CA GLU A 15 31.40 15.25 -6.09
C GLU A 15 30.14 14.98 -6.92
N ALA A 16 29.01 14.68 -6.29
CA ALA A 16 27.73 14.47 -6.96
C ALA A 16 27.17 15.76 -7.61
N GLU A 17 27.37 16.92 -6.98
CA GLU A 17 27.05 18.23 -7.55
C GLU A 17 27.87 18.52 -8.81
N ALA A 18 29.18 18.27 -8.77
CA ALA A 18 30.06 18.45 -9.93
C ALA A 18 29.71 17.52 -11.10
N GLN A 19 29.14 16.35 -10.80
CA GLN A 19 28.66 15.39 -11.80
C GLN A 19 27.25 15.73 -12.31
N GLY A 20 26.61 16.80 -11.81
CA GLY A 20 25.27 17.20 -12.23
C GLY A 20 24.16 16.24 -11.77
N ALA A 21 24.41 15.43 -10.74
CA ALA A 21 23.46 14.41 -10.26
C ALA A 21 22.13 15.01 -9.75
N PHE A 22 22.09 16.32 -9.47
CA PHE A 22 20.90 17.05 -9.00
C PHE A 22 20.12 17.78 -10.11
N GLU A 23 20.65 17.86 -11.33
CA GLU A 23 20.03 18.69 -12.39
C GLU A 23 18.80 18.03 -13.06
N ASN A 24 18.71 16.70 -13.08
CA ASN A 24 17.63 15.95 -13.73
C ASN A 24 16.96 14.95 -12.79
N LEU A 25 16.67 15.38 -11.56
CA LEU A 25 16.00 14.50 -10.60
C LEU A 25 14.59 14.13 -11.08
N PRO A 26 14.18 12.85 -10.93
CA PRO A 26 12.84 12.43 -11.30
C PRO A 26 11.80 13.17 -10.44
N GLY A 27 11.02 14.03 -11.08
CA GLY A 27 10.03 14.86 -10.40
C GLY A 27 10.44 16.31 -10.16
N ALA A 28 11.65 16.71 -10.54
CA ALA A 28 12.08 18.11 -10.48
C ALA A 28 11.10 19.00 -11.29
N GLY A 29 10.58 20.04 -10.64
CA GLY A 29 9.63 20.99 -11.25
C GLY A 29 8.23 20.45 -11.53
N LYS A 30 7.92 19.18 -11.23
CA LYS A 30 6.57 18.65 -11.36
C LYS A 30 5.77 18.96 -10.10
N SER A 31 4.60 19.55 -10.26
CA SER A 31 3.65 19.71 -9.17
C SER A 31 3.35 18.35 -8.54
N LEU A 32 3.27 18.32 -7.21
CA LEU A 32 2.80 17.13 -6.50
C LEU A 32 1.39 16.78 -6.98
N PRO A 33 1.05 15.49 -7.08
CA PRO A 33 -0.31 15.09 -7.43
C PRO A 33 -1.30 15.67 -6.40
N PRO A 34 -2.51 16.04 -6.82
CA PRO A 34 -3.52 16.58 -5.92
C PRO A 34 -3.81 15.55 -4.83
N CYS A 35 -3.74 16.00 -3.58
CA CYS A 35 -4.05 15.22 -2.41
C CYS A 35 -5.19 15.92 -1.67
N ASP A 36 -6.34 15.25 -1.59
CA ASP A 36 -7.54 15.82 -0.96
C ASP A 36 -7.36 16.02 0.54
N ASP A 37 -6.51 15.21 1.18
CA ASP A 37 -6.23 15.25 2.61
C ASP A 37 -4.74 14.93 2.87
N PRO A 38 -3.88 15.95 2.95
CA PRO A 38 -2.45 15.77 3.15
C PRO A 38 -2.10 15.23 4.54
N GLU A 39 -2.90 15.52 5.56
CA GLU A 39 -2.67 15.04 6.93
C GLU A 39 -2.91 13.53 7.03
N ASN A 40 -3.95 13.04 6.36
CA ASN A 40 -4.28 11.62 6.35
C ASN A 40 -3.73 10.85 5.13
N ALA A 41 -2.84 11.45 4.33
CA ALA A 41 -2.36 10.84 3.08
C ALA A 41 -1.75 9.44 3.27
N LEU A 42 -0.96 9.25 4.33
CA LEU A 42 -0.36 7.95 4.68
C LEU A 42 -1.41 6.94 5.12
N LEU A 43 -2.33 7.36 5.99
CA LEU A 43 -3.40 6.51 6.50
C LEU A 43 -4.34 6.08 5.37
N ASN A 44 -4.72 7.02 4.50
CA ASN A 44 -5.55 6.77 3.33
C ASN A 44 -4.89 5.80 2.34
N ARG A 45 -3.57 5.94 2.12
CA ARG A 45 -2.81 5.00 1.28
C ARG A 45 -2.79 3.61 1.91
N LEU A 46 -2.49 3.50 3.20
CA LEU A 46 -2.44 2.24 3.92
C LEU A 46 -3.81 1.52 3.91
N VAL A 47 -4.90 2.26 4.14
CA VAL A 47 -6.27 1.73 4.08
C VAL A 47 -6.61 1.23 2.68
N LYS A 48 -6.25 1.98 1.62
CA LYS A 48 -6.46 1.55 0.23
C LYS A 48 -5.66 0.28 -0.10
N GLU A 49 -4.39 0.23 0.28
CA GLU A 49 -3.50 -0.91 -0.01
C GLU A 49 -3.87 -2.18 0.78
N SER A 50 -4.30 -2.02 2.03
CA SER A 50 -4.77 -3.14 2.87
C SER A 50 -6.17 -3.64 2.49
N GLY A 51 -6.83 -3.01 1.53
CA GLY A 51 -8.21 -3.34 1.16
C GLY A 51 -9.21 -3.01 2.26
N GLY A 52 -8.90 -2.01 3.10
CA GLY A 52 -9.73 -1.55 4.21
C GLY A 52 -11.11 -1.15 3.71
N ALA A 53 -12.07 -2.05 3.90
CA ALA A 53 -13.47 -1.82 3.62
C ALA A 53 -14.24 -1.64 4.94
N PRO A 54 -15.36 -0.89 4.93
CA PRO A 54 -16.23 -0.80 6.09
C PRO A 54 -16.65 -2.18 6.59
N GLU A 55 -16.87 -2.31 7.89
CA GLU A 55 -17.09 -3.61 8.53
C GLU A 55 -18.29 -4.38 7.92
N PHE A 56 -19.37 -3.66 7.60
CA PHE A 56 -20.52 -4.21 6.86
C PHE A 56 -20.14 -4.89 5.53
N VAL A 57 -19.18 -4.35 4.77
CA VAL A 57 -18.75 -4.93 3.49
C VAL A 57 -17.97 -6.22 3.73
N ASN A 58 -17.13 -6.25 4.77
CA ASN A 58 -16.40 -7.45 5.17
C ASN A 58 -17.36 -8.55 5.61
N LEU A 59 -18.31 -8.22 6.49
CA LEU A 59 -19.35 -9.14 6.94
C LEU A 59 -20.20 -9.67 5.77
N SER A 60 -20.54 -8.81 4.79
CA SER A 60 -21.30 -9.23 3.60
C SER A 60 -20.53 -10.20 2.71
N ARG A 61 -19.21 -9.99 2.56
CA ARG A 61 -18.32 -10.92 1.83
C ARG A 61 -18.22 -12.25 2.56
N GLU A 62 -18.08 -12.23 3.88
CA GLU A 62 -18.01 -13.44 4.71
C GLU A 62 -19.32 -14.24 4.66
N LEU A 63 -20.47 -13.59 4.83
CA LEU A 63 -21.78 -14.22 4.70
C LEU A 63 -21.97 -14.88 3.33
N SER A 64 -21.53 -14.20 2.26
CA SER A 64 -21.61 -14.73 0.91
C SER A 64 -20.75 -15.99 0.73
N ARG A 65 -19.54 -15.99 1.30
CA ARG A 65 -18.64 -17.17 1.34
C ARG A 65 -19.26 -18.32 2.12
N LEU A 66 -19.74 -18.08 3.34
CA LEU A 66 -20.35 -19.10 4.19
C LEU A 66 -21.59 -19.72 3.54
N ARG A 67 -22.42 -18.90 2.88
CA ARG A 67 -23.58 -19.40 2.12
C ARG A 67 -23.16 -20.27 0.93
N ALA A 68 -22.07 -19.94 0.24
CA ALA A 68 -21.55 -20.78 -0.83
C ALA A 68 -21.04 -22.14 -0.30
N GLU A 69 -20.32 -22.14 0.80
CA GLU A 69 -19.81 -23.36 1.45
C GLU A 69 -20.94 -24.26 1.97
N LEU A 70 -21.99 -23.67 2.56
CA LEU A 70 -23.20 -24.40 2.96
C LEU A 70 -23.90 -25.07 1.77
N ARG A 71 -23.95 -24.41 0.61
CA ARG A 71 -24.52 -25.01 -0.60
C ARG A 71 -23.68 -26.19 -1.11
N ASP A 72 -22.36 -26.05 -1.12
CA ASP A 72 -21.45 -27.11 -1.56
C ASP A 72 -21.50 -28.35 -0.64
N THR A 73 -21.46 -28.14 0.68
CA THR A 73 -21.60 -29.21 1.68
C THR A 73 -22.97 -29.91 1.61
N GLY A 74 -24.05 -29.14 1.39
CA GLY A 74 -25.40 -29.67 1.20
C GLY A 74 -25.50 -30.65 0.02
N GLY A 75 -24.88 -30.32 -1.13
CA GLY A 75 -24.83 -31.19 -2.31
C GLY A 75 -24.03 -32.49 -2.08
N ARG A 76 -22.96 -32.44 -1.29
CA ARG A 76 -22.17 -33.63 -0.92
C ARG A 76 -22.90 -34.58 0.03
N THR A 77 -23.82 -34.06 0.84
CA THR A 77 -24.61 -34.86 1.79
C THR A 77 -25.77 -35.57 1.09
N SER A 78 -26.46 -34.90 0.16
CA SER A 78 -27.52 -35.52 -0.64
C SER A 78 -26.98 -36.62 -1.57
N SER A 79 -25.79 -36.43 -2.16
CA SER A 79 -25.15 -37.44 -3.01
C SER A 79 -24.74 -38.72 -2.26
N ARG A 80 -24.43 -38.65 -0.96
CA ARG A 80 -24.07 -39.83 -0.14
C ARG A 80 -25.28 -40.62 0.35
N ARG A 81 -26.46 -40.02 0.36
CA ARG A 81 -27.70 -40.65 0.85
C ARG A 81 -28.43 -41.49 -0.22
N CYS A 82 -28.01 -41.39 -1.49
CA CYS A 82 -28.52 -42.17 -2.61
C CYS A 82 -27.60 -43.36 -3.02
N ARG A 83 -26.72 -43.81 -2.14
CA ARG A 83 -25.91 -45.03 -2.33
C ARG A 83 -26.30 -46.11 -1.34
#